data_AF-A0A2G8K9X5-F1
#
_entry.id   AF-A0A2G8K9X5-F1
#
_cell.length_a   1.000
_cell.length_b   1.000
_cell.length_c   1.000
_cell.angle_alpha   90.00
_cell.angle_beta   90.00
_cell.angle_gamma   90.00
#
_symmetry.space_group_name_H-M   'P 1'
#
loop_
_entity.id
_entity.type
_entity.pdbx_description
1 polymer ?
#
loop_
_entity_poly.entity_id
_entity_poly.type
_entity_poly.pdbx_seq_one_letter_code
_entity_poly.pdbx_strand_id
1 'polypeptide(L)'
;MMSYNNNSSETAGHCQRCIAEQAYSPVIVIGNGPSAMCLSFFLSGHWPYYNGLEHPNTYLQKRLEDNVEKSLVEQDLEYLSEGLEGRSRHPVALLFDTLQHPNADQGDRVPSRMDFLEGEEDKVVPHKVLGSGLPGGAWWDLEASVLTLSLGCWMELPGQDFKQWIAKFRSSKDSQSPFQAHHMDRATLGEVARYYQSYVQEKNLEKYFLSNTLVTSVQRIKGKRIINDESGERETTCKKCFGLEGENLFEVKGVYKTVSCGCCNSFSMLTRNVVVATGMLGRANKLHVAGEDLGFVKTKVQDLESAIQGGDLGCASSRVLVVGAGLSAADAFSAAGTPTFPSSTSSGGRPATSR
;
A
#
# COMPACT_ATOMS: atom_id res chain seq x y z
N MET A 1 2.01 -56.55 -32.71
CA MET A 1 1.83 -55.54 -33.78
C MET A 1 0.75 -54.59 -33.30
N MET A 2 1.16 -53.45 -32.76
CA MET A 2 0.28 -52.35 -32.36
C MET A 2 0.01 -51.50 -33.61
N SER A 3 -1.25 -51.23 -33.91
CA SER A 3 -1.66 -50.33 -35.00
C SER A 3 -2.47 -49.17 -34.42
N TYR A 4 -2.02 -47.99 -34.85
CA TYR A 4 -2.33 -46.63 -34.41
C TYR A 4 -3.71 -46.09 -34.83
N ASN A 5 -4.24 -45.18 -34.00
CA ASN A 5 -5.00 -43.94 -34.28
C ASN A 5 -6.36 -44.00 -35.01
N ASN A 6 -7.37 -43.18 -34.70
CA ASN A 6 -7.38 -41.77 -34.27
C ASN A 6 -8.55 -41.49 -33.30
N ASN A 7 -8.24 -40.92 -32.12
CA ASN A 7 -9.21 -40.15 -31.35
C ASN A 7 -9.12 -38.69 -31.79
N SER A 8 -10.15 -38.20 -32.47
CA SER A 8 -10.36 -36.78 -32.72
C SER A 8 -10.76 -36.09 -31.41
N SER A 9 -9.80 -35.44 -30.76
CA SER A 9 -10.09 -34.52 -29.66
C SER A 9 -10.76 -33.25 -30.21
N GLU A 10 -11.98 -33.00 -29.75
CA GLU A 10 -12.70 -31.75 -29.95
C GLU A 10 -11.86 -30.58 -29.40
N THR A 11 -11.29 -29.80 -30.31
CA THR A 11 -10.66 -28.52 -29.97
C THR A 11 -11.76 -27.50 -29.75
N ALA A 12 -12.06 -27.22 -28.47
CA ALA A 12 -12.94 -26.13 -28.08
C ALA A 12 -12.43 -24.81 -28.70
N GLY A 13 -13.28 -24.20 -29.54
CA GLY A 13 -12.96 -23.00 -30.32
C GLY A 13 -12.36 -21.89 -29.47
N HIS A 14 -11.10 -21.56 -29.76
CA HIS A 14 -10.38 -20.47 -29.13
C HIS A 14 -10.87 -19.12 -29.66
N CYS A 15 -11.35 -18.25 -28.78
CA CYS A 15 -11.67 -16.86 -29.09
C CYS A 15 -10.38 -16.02 -29.10
N GLN A 16 -10.10 -15.30 -30.20
CA GLN A 16 -8.97 -14.38 -30.34
C GLN A 16 -8.96 -13.22 -29.31
N ARG A 17 -10.07 -12.99 -28.58
CA ARG A 17 -10.11 -12.04 -27.43
C ARG A 17 -9.47 -12.60 -26.15
N CYS A 18 -9.15 -13.89 -26.08
CA CYS A 18 -8.66 -14.56 -24.88
C CYS A 18 -7.14 -14.83 -24.88
N ILE A 19 -6.38 -14.30 -25.83
CA ILE A 19 -4.94 -14.55 -25.95
C ILE A 19 -4.17 -13.45 -25.21
N ALA A 20 -3.43 -13.88 -24.19
CA ALA A 20 -2.89 -13.17 -23.02
C ALA A 20 -3.92 -12.85 -21.92
N GLU A 21 -4.43 -13.91 -21.27
CA GLU A 21 -5.17 -13.92 -20.00
C GLU A 21 -6.09 -12.71 -19.72
N GLN A 22 -7.33 -12.77 -20.22
CA GLN A 22 -8.45 -12.08 -19.56
C GLN A 22 -8.69 -12.71 -18.18
N ALA A 23 -7.80 -12.43 -17.22
CA ALA A 23 -7.88 -12.89 -15.85
C ALA A 23 -9.02 -12.14 -15.16
N TYR A 24 -10.22 -12.72 -15.20
CA TYR A 24 -11.31 -12.26 -14.35
C TYR A 24 -10.90 -12.41 -12.88
N SER A 25 -11.02 -11.32 -12.14
CA SER A 25 -10.97 -11.32 -10.68
C SER A 25 -12.20 -10.57 -10.16
N PRO A 26 -12.93 -11.09 -9.15
CA PRO A 26 -14.08 -10.41 -8.55
C PRO A 26 -13.81 -8.97 -8.09
N VAL A 27 -12.59 -8.70 -7.61
CA VAL A 27 -12.13 -7.40 -7.13
C VAL A 27 -10.76 -7.08 -7.71
N ILE A 28 -10.60 -5.90 -8.30
CA ILE A 28 -9.30 -5.35 -8.66
C ILE A 28 -9.08 -4.08 -7.83
N VAL A 29 -7.99 -4.06 -7.07
CA VAL A 29 -7.54 -2.91 -6.30
C VAL A 29 -6.40 -2.23 -7.06
N ILE A 30 -6.52 -0.92 -7.29
CA ILE A 30 -5.54 -0.12 -8.03
C ILE A 30 -4.78 0.74 -7.03
N GLY A 31 -3.48 0.51 -6.91
CA GLY A 31 -2.61 1.02 -5.86
C GLY A 31 -2.25 -0.08 -4.85
N ASN A 32 -1.03 -0.06 -4.35
CA ASN A 32 -0.48 -1.07 -3.43
C ASN A 32 0.09 -0.47 -2.14
N GLY A 33 -0.45 0.68 -1.72
CA GLY A 33 -0.16 1.30 -0.43
C GLY A 33 -0.93 0.66 0.73
N PRO A 34 -0.82 1.24 1.95
CA PRO A 34 -1.39 0.67 3.18
C PRO A 34 -2.88 0.35 3.09
N SER A 35 -3.69 1.23 2.50
CA SER A 35 -5.13 1.02 2.32
C SER A 35 -5.46 -0.21 1.48
N ALA A 36 -4.73 -0.43 0.38
CA ALA A 36 -4.87 -1.62 -0.46
C ALA A 36 -4.40 -2.89 0.26
N MET A 37 -3.38 -2.77 1.12
CA MET A 37 -2.88 -3.89 1.91
C MET A 37 -3.86 -4.30 3.01
N CYS A 38 -4.43 -3.35 3.76
CA CYS A 38 -5.51 -3.61 4.73
C CYS A 38 -6.69 -4.31 4.04
N LEU A 39 -7.10 -3.81 2.87
CA LEU A 39 -8.20 -4.41 2.12
C LEU A 39 -7.84 -5.82 1.63
N SER A 40 -6.63 -6.02 1.11
CA SER A 40 -6.17 -7.35 0.66
C SER A 40 -6.11 -8.36 1.80
N PHE A 41 -5.65 -7.93 2.98
CA PHE A 41 -5.66 -8.73 4.20
C PHE A 41 -7.08 -9.16 4.56
N PHE A 42 -8.03 -8.22 4.58
CA PHE A 42 -9.44 -8.52 4.83
C PHE A 42 -10.05 -9.47 3.78
N LEU A 43 -9.86 -9.19 2.48
CA LEU A 43 -10.36 -10.01 1.37
C LEU A 43 -9.71 -11.40 1.30
N SER A 44 -8.58 -11.61 1.98
CA SER A 44 -7.93 -12.92 2.09
C SER A 44 -8.47 -13.79 3.23
N GLY A 45 -9.60 -13.41 3.84
CA GLY A 45 -10.29 -14.18 4.86
C GLY A 45 -9.96 -13.77 6.30
N HIS A 46 -9.13 -12.74 6.51
CA HIS A 46 -8.79 -12.27 7.85
C HIS A 46 -9.84 -11.30 8.37
N TRP A 47 -10.94 -11.83 8.89
CA TRP A 47 -12.03 -11.02 9.41
C TRP A 47 -11.78 -10.64 10.87
N PRO A 48 -12.16 -9.42 11.29
CA PRO A 48 -11.89 -8.91 12.64
C PRO A 48 -12.94 -9.42 13.64
N TYR A 49 -12.49 -9.82 14.82
CA TYR A 49 -13.31 -10.28 15.93
C TYR A 49 -12.94 -9.57 17.22
N TYR A 50 -13.92 -9.32 18.08
CA TYR A 50 -13.63 -8.86 19.43
C TYR A 50 -12.96 -9.98 20.22
N ASN A 51 -11.80 -9.71 20.81
CA ASN A 51 -11.00 -10.73 21.50
C ASN A 51 -11.40 -10.97 22.97
N GLY A 52 -12.49 -10.33 23.43
CA GLY A 52 -13.01 -10.49 24.79
C GLY A 52 -12.23 -9.72 25.86
N LEU A 53 -11.16 -9.01 25.51
CA LEU A 53 -10.43 -8.17 26.47
C LEU A 53 -11.21 -6.90 26.79
N GLU A 54 -11.29 -6.55 28.07
CA GLU A 54 -12.03 -5.39 28.58
C GLU A 54 -11.68 -4.08 27.84
N HIS A 55 -12.69 -3.43 27.26
CA HIS A 55 -12.51 -2.19 26.52
C HIS A 55 -12.70 -0.97 27.46
N PRO A 56 -11.79 0.04 27.45
CA PRO A 56 -11.86 1.17 28.40
C PRO A 56 -13.14 2.01 28.31
N ASN A 57 -13.77 2.06 27.14
CA ASN A 57 -15.14 2.56 26.99
C ASN A 57 -16.14 1.45 27.35
N THR A 58 -16.78 1.58 28.51
CA THR A 58 -17.74 0.61 29.07
C THR A 58 -19.02 0.47 28.23
N TYR A 59 -19.46 1.53 27.54
CA TYR A 59 -20.61 1.47 26.64
C TYR A 59 -20.28 0.69 25.37
N LEU A 60 -19.10 0.90 24.80
CA LEU A 60 -18.64 0.10 23.67
C LEU A 60 -18.44 -1.36 24.08
N GLN A 61 -17.80 -1.61 25.24
CA GLN A 61 -17.62 -2.96 25.77
C GLN A 61 -18.93 -3.74 25.83
N LYS A 62 -19.97 -3.17 26.45
CA LYS A 62 -21.26 -3.83 26.60
C LYS A 62 -21.89 -4.20 25.25
N ARG A 63 -21.74 -3.35 24.23
CA ARG A 63 -22.24 -3.63 22.88
C ARG A 63 -21.46 -4.74 22.18
N LEU A 64 -20.15 -4.81 22.41
CA LEU A 64 -19.30 -5.89 21.86
C LEU A 64 -19.60 -7.25 22.51
N GLU A 65 -19.95 -7.25 23.79
CA GLU A 65 -20.29 -8.46 24.55
C GLU A 65 -21.59 -9.13 24.06
N ASP A 66 -22.49 -8.39 23.40
CA ASP A 66 -23.77 -8.92 22.91
C ASP A 66 -23.60 -9.92 21.75
N ASN A 67 -22.49 -9.88 21.00
CA ASN A 67 -22.26 -10.72 19.81
C ASN A 67 -20.77 -11.11 19.63
N VAL A 68 -20.10 -11.58 20.69
CA VAL A 68 -18.66 -11.91 20.68
C VAL A 68 -18.31 -12.97 19.61
N GLU A 69 -19.23 -13.88 19.30
CA GLU A 69 -19.04 -14.96 18.35
C GLU A 69 -19.10 -14.53 16.87
N LYS A 70 -19.58 -13.31 16.59
CA LYS A 70 -19.70 -12.79 15.22
C LYS A 70 -18.54 -11.88 14.88
N SER A 71 -18.12 -11.89 13.62
CA SER A 71 -17.14 -10.92 13.16
C SER A 71 -17.71 -9.51 13.28
N LEU A 72 -16.87 -8.53 13.61
CA LEU A 72 -17.29 -7.13 13.76
C LEU A 72 -17.96 -6.59 12.50
N VAL A 73 -17.53 -7.03 11.31
CA VAL A 73 -18.13 -6.60 10.03
C VAL A 73 -19.49 -7.23 9.73
N GLU A 74 -19.91 -8.22 10.52
CA GLU A 74 -21.23 -8.85 10.45
C GLU A 74 -22.21 -8.31 11.51
N GLN A 75 -21.70 -7.47 12.41
CA GLN A 75 -22.49 -6.80 13.43
C GLN A 75 -22.99 -5.45 12.91
N ASP A 76 -23.88 -4.83 13.67
CA ASP A 76 -24.36 -3.49 13.38
C ASP A 76 -23.26 -2.45 13.67
N LEU A 77 -22.51 -2.09 12.64
CA LEU A 77 -21.42 -1.12 12.74
C LEU A 77 -21.90 0.29 13.13
N GLU A 78 -23.14 0.66 12.80
CA GLU A 78 -23.70 1.95 13.19
C GLU A 78 -23.95 1.96 14.70
N TYR A 79 -24.61 0.91 15.21
CA TYR A 79 -24.82 0.72 16.63
C TYR A 79 -23.50 0.61 17.41
N LEU A 80 -22.50 -0.11 16.91
CA LEU A 80 -21.19 -0.21 17.57
C LEU A 80 -20.44 1.13 17.59
N SER A 81 -20.62 1.96 16.56
CA SER A 81 -19.91 3.25 16.43
C SER A 81 -20.59 4.39 17.18
N GLU A 82 -21.80 4.20 17.70
CA GLU A 82 -22.58 5.28 18.33
C GLU A 82 -21.83 5.86 19.54
N GLY A 83 -21.75 7.20 19.60
CA GLY A 83 -21.12 7.94 20.69
C GLY A 83 -19.59 7.84 20.76
N LEU A 84 -18.91 7.29 19.74
CA LEU A 84 -17.45 7.31 19.66
C LEU A 84 -16.95 8.68 19.18
N GLU A 85 -15.91 9.17 19.84
CA GLU A 85 -15.25 10.44 19.52
C GLU A 85 -13.77 10.20 19.21
N GLY A 86 -13.21 10.97 18.27
CA GLY A 86 -11.79 10.89 17.93
C GLY A 86 -11.43 11.76 16.72
N ARG A 87 -10.24 11.54 16.15
CA ARG A 87 -9.72 12.36 15.04
C ARG A 87 -10.43 12.14 13.69
N SER A 88 -11.03 10.97 13.49
CA SER A 88 -11.76 10.66 12.26
C SER A 88 -13.20 11.15 12.33
N ARG A 89 -13.76 11.55 11.19
CA ARG A 89 -15.20 11.85 11.05
C ARG A 89 -16.02 10.67 10.56
N HIS A 90 -15.37 9.55 10.25
CA HIS A 90 -16.03 8.35 9.75
C HIS A 90 -16.31 7.40 10.93
N PRO A 91 -17.57 7.11 11.28
CA PRO A 91 -17.92 6.34 12.48
C PRO A 91 -17.24 4.97 12.53
N VAL A 92 -17.26 4.24 11.40
CA VAL A 92 -16.60 2.93 11.31
C VAL A 92 -15.08 3.05 11.50
N ALA A 93 -14.44 4.11 10.99
CA ALA A 93 -13.00 4.26 11.19
C ALA A 93 -12.69 4.54 12.67
N LEU A 94 -13.50 5.37 13.34
CA LEU A 94 -13.37 5.59 14.78
C LEU A 94 -13.55 4.30 15.59
N LEU A 95 -14.49 3.44 15.20
CA LEU A 95 -14.69 2.14 15.82
C LEU A 95 -13.42 1.28 15.70
N PHE A 96 -12.89 1.11 14.49
CA PHE A 96 -11.68 0.32 14.28
C PHE A 96 -10.43 0.93 14.95
N ASP A 97 -10.29 2.26 14.95
CA ASP A 97 -9.18 2.95 15.64
C ASP A 97 -9.27 2.73 17.16
N THR A 98 -10.47 2.88 17.73
CA THR A 98 -10.74 2.70 19.17
C THR A 98 -10.54 1.24 19.60
N LEU A 99 -10.80 0.28 18.72
CA LEU A 99 -10.57 -1.13 18.97
C LEU A 99 -9.10 -1.53 18.81
N GLN A 100 -8.41 -1.05 17.77
CA GLN A 100 -7.02 -1.41 17.47
C GLN A 100 -6.06 -0.77 18.50
N HIS A 101 -6.28 0.51 18.80
CA HIS A 101 -5.47 1.27 19.77
C HIS A 101 -6.38 2.11 20.68
N PRO A 102 -7.00 1.50 21.71
CA PRO A 102 -7.88 2.21 22.62
C PRO A 102 -7.17 3.41 23.26
N ASN A 103 -7.83 4.57 23.23
CA ASN A 103 -7.34 5.85 23.77
C ASN A 103 -5.96 6.31 23.24
N ALA A 104 -5.55 5.88 22.05
CA ALA A 104 -4.25 6.27 21.47
C ALA A 104 -4.04 7.80 21.42
N ASP A 105 -5.11 8.56 21.18
CA ASP A 105 -5.08 10.03 21.13
C ASP A 105 -4.79 10.67 22.50
N GLN A 106 -5.06 9.94 23.60
CA GLN A 106 -4.74 10.34 24.98
C GLN A 106 -3.32 9.91 25.39
N GLY A 107 -2.60 9.18 24.52
CA GLY A 107 -1.26 8.65 24.78
C GLY A 107 -1.25 7.29 25.47
N ASP A 108 -2.42 6.65 25.63
CA ASP A 108 -2.53 5.33 26.22
C ASP A 108 -1.89 4.26 25.32
N ARG A 109 -1.40 3.18 25.94
CA ARG A 109 -0.77 2.02 25.27
C ARG A 109 -1.54 0.74 25.59
N VAL A 110 -2.84 0.77 25.34
CA VAL A 110 -3.72 -0.39 25.55
C VAL A 110 -3.57 -1.35 24.36
N PRO A 111 -3.46 -2.67 24.60
CA PRO A 111 -3.45 -3.67 23.52
C PRO A 111 -4.74 -3.66 22.71
N SER A 112 -4.65 -4.12 21.46
CA SER A 112 -5.81 -4.29 20.57
C SER A 112 -6.91 -5.10 21.24
N ARG A 113 -8.16 -4.71 20.96
CA ARG A 113 -9.40 -5.45 21.29
C ARG A 113 -9.91 -6.26 20.11
N MET A 114 -9.14 -6.31 19.03
CA MET A 114 -9.42 -7.09 17.85
C MET A 114 -8.34 -8.12 17.58
N ASP A 115 -8.79 -9.34 17.30
CA ASP A 115 -8.00 -10.39 16.71
C ASP A 115 -8.52 -10.70 15.30
N PHE A 116 -7.63 -11.22 14.45
CA PHE A 116 -7.95 -11.61 13.09
C PHE A 116 -7.76 -13.11 12.97
N LEU A 117 -8.85 -13.84 12.75
CA LEU A 117 -8.80 -15.29 12.64
C LEU A 117 -8.18 -15.70 11.30
N GLU A 118 -7.33 -16.73 11.34
CA GLU A 118 -6.72 -17.31 10.15
C GLU A 118 -7.54 -18.52 9.66
N GLY A 119 -7.57 -18.76 8.35
CA GLY A 119 -8.11 -20.00 7.79
C GLY A 119 -9.61 -20.01 7.47
N GLU A 120 -10.29 -18.86 7.47
CA GLU A 120 -11.69 -18.75 7.05
C GLU A 120 -11.82 -18.74 5.51
N GLU A 121 -11.67 -19.92 4.89
CA GLU A 121 -11.67 -20.09 3.44
C GLU A 121 -12.99 -19.62 2.77
N ASP A 122 -14.11 -19.77 3.47
CA ASP A 122 -15.44 -19.34 3.04
C ASP A 122 -15.56 -17.81 2.92
N LYS A 123 -14.68 -17.07 3.59
CA LYS A 123 -14.63 -15.60 3.58
C LYS A 123 -13.62 -15.03 2.59
N VAL A 124 -12.86 -15.88 1.91
CA VAL A 124 -11.87 -15.45 0.93
C VAL A 124 -12.57 -14.94 -0.33
N VAL A 125 -12.31 -13.68 -0.67
CA VAL A 125 -12.74 -13.06 -1.93
C VAL A 125 -11.53 -12.99 -2.88
N PRO A 126 -11.54 -13.71 -4.02
CA PRO A 126 -10.45 -13.62 -4.97
C PRO A 126 -10.29 -12.18 -5.48
N HIS A 127 -9.07 -11.65 -5.40
CA HIS A 127 -8.77 -10.28 -5.75
C HIS A 127 -7.38 -10.14 -6.37
N LYS A 128 -7.10 -8.99 -6.97
CA LYS A 128 -5.75 -8.61 -7.43
C LYS A 128 -5.44 -7.17 -7.05
N VAL A 129 -4.23 -6.93 -6.54
CA VAL A 129 -3.72 -5.61 -6.15
C VAL A 129 -2.68 -5.18 -7.17
N LEU A 130 -2.95 -4.12 -7.92
CA LEU A 130 -2.09 -3.64 -9.00
C LEU A 130 -1.34 -2.39 -8.53
N GLY A 131 -0.02 -2.45 -8.46
CA GLY A 131 0.79 -1.33 -7.97
C GLY A 131 2.02 -1.06 -8.83
N SER A 132 2.35 0.22 -9.04
CA SER A 132 3.46 0.62 -9.92
C SER A 132 4.85 0.29 -9.37
N GLY A 133 4.95 -0.01 -8.08
CA GLY A 133 6.21 -0.33 -7.39
C GLY A 133 6.06 -1.47 -6.39
N LEU A 134 6.90 -1.47 -5.35
CA LEU A 134 6.86 -2.45 -4.26
C LEU A 134 5.66 -2.21 -3.32
N PRO A 135 5.18 -3.24 -2.59
CA PRO A 135 4.14 -3.05 -1.58
C PRO A 135 4.55 -1.99 -0.55
N GLY A 136 3.60 -1.13 -0.18
CA GLY A 136 3.86 0.11 0.56
C GLY A 136 3.63 1.36 -0.28
N GLY A 137 3.60 1.25 -1.61
CA GLY A 137 3.24 2.34 -2.51
C GLY A 137 4.13 3.56 -2.33
N ALA A 138 3.52 4.74 -2.13
CA ALA A 138 4.23 6.02 -2.05
C ALA A 138 5.27 6.10 -0.92
N TRP A 139 5.21 5.23 0.10
CA TRP A 139 6.22 5.18 1.16
C TRP A 139 7.64 4.87 0.64
N TRP A 140 7.75 4.22 -0.52
CA TRP A 140 9.03 4.01 -1.22
C TRP A 140 9.55 5.25 -1.94
N ASP A 141 8.66 6.20 -2.26
CA ASP A 141 9.01 7.47 -2.91
C ASP A 141 9.33 8.56 -1.88
N LEU A 142 9.27 8.27 -0.59
CA LEU A 142 9.62 9.19 0.50
C LEU A 142 11.07 8.99 0.95
N GLU A 143 11.66 10.02 1.54
CA GLU A 143 13.05 9.98 1.99
C GLU A 143 13.22 9.02 3.18
N ALA A 144 14.06 8.01 3.00
CA ALA A 144 14.13 6.86 3.90
C ALA A 144 14.68 7.21 5.30
N SER A 145 15.47 8.28 5.40
CA SER A 145 16.12 8.75 6.62
C SER A 145 15.24 9.65 7.49
N VAL A 146 14.19 10.24 6.92
CA VAL A 146 13.23 11.11 7.63
C VAL A 146 12.45 10.30 8.66
N LEU A 147 12.16 10.89 9.82
CA LEU A 147 11.31 10.29 10.84
C LEU A 147 9.83 10.56 10.57
N THR A 148 9.00 9.56 10.83
CA THR A 148 7.53 9.68 10.93
C THR A 148 7.12 10.87 11.79
N LEU A 149 6.05 11.58 11.40
CA LEU A 149 5.54 12.72 12.18
C LEU A 149 4.82 12.29 13.46
N SER A 150 4.13 11.16 13.41
CA SER A 150 3.46 10.54 14.54
C SER A 150 4.31 9.44 15.17
N LEU A 151 3.76 8.77 16.17
CA LEU A 151 4.32 7.53 16.69
C LEU A 151 4.35 6.47 15.58
N GLY A 152 5.39 5.63 15.59
CA GLY A 152 5.53 4.53 14.62
C GLY A 152 4.42 3.50 14.75
N CYS A 153 3.92 3.25 15.96
CA CYS A 153 2.78 2.35 16.17
C CYS A 153 1.50 2.79 15.47
N TRP A 154 1.33 4.08 15.12
CA TRP A 154 0.16 4.52 14.37
C TRP A 154 0.24 4.16 12.88
N MET A 155 1.38 3.64 12.41
CA MET A 155 1.58 3.16 11.04
C MET A 155 1.30 1.65 10.90
N GLU A 156 0.86 1.01 11.98
CA GLU A 156 0.59 -0.43 12.07
C GLU A 156 -0.52 -0.88 11.11
N LEU A 157 -0.35 -2.07 10.54
CA LEU A 157 -1.34 -2.75 9.73
C LEU A 157 -2.05 -3.85 10.53
N PRO A 158 -3.31 -4.17 10.18
CA PRO A 158 -4.11 -5.18 10.87
C PRO A 158 -3.39 -6.51 11.08
N GLY A 159 -3.41 -7.02 12.31
CA GLY A 159 -2.87 -8.34 12.64
C GLY A 159 -1.34 -8.46 12.66
N GLN A 160 -0.57 -7.36 12.61
CA GLN A 160 0.88 -7.40 12.82
C GLN A 160 1.36 -6.21 13.65
N ASP A 161 1.77 -6.48 14.89
CA ASP A 161 2.26 -5.44 15.81
C ASP A 161 3.55 -4.77 15.28
N PHE A 162 3.49 -3.47 15.05
CA PHE A 162 4.59 -2.68 14.48
C PHE A 162 5.75 -2.56 15.45
N LYS A 163 5.48 -2.44 16.76
CA LYS A 163 6.50 -2.27 17.79
C LYS A 163 7.35 -3.55 17.94
N GLN A 164 6.71 -4.71 17.89
CA GLN A 164 7.37 -6.01 17.89
C GLN A 164 8.16 -6.22 16.61
N TRP A 165 7.56 -5.90 15.45
CA TRP A 165 8.25 -6.02 14.17
C TRP A 165 9.50 -5.13 14.10
N ILE A 166 9.40 -3.86 14.48
CA ILE A 166 10.53 -2.93 14.38
C ILE A 166 11.65 -3.29 15.37
N ALA A 167 11.31 -3.78 16.57
CA ALA A 167 12.29 -4.29 17.53
C ALA A 167 13.07 -5.48 16.94
N LYS A 168 12.37 -6.44 16.32
CA LYS A 168 12.98 -7.57 15.61
C LYS A 168 13.83 -7.11 14.43
N PHE A 169 13.31 -6.19 13.62
CA PHE A 169 14.01 -5.64 12.45
C PHE A 169 15.32 -4.95 12.85
N ARG A 170 15.29 -4.09 13.87
CA ARG A 170 16.48 -3.39 14.39
C ARG A 170 17.49 -4.32 15.08
N SER A 171 17.02 -5.40 15.71
CA SER A 171 17.89 -6.38 16.40
C SER A 171 18.56 -7.38 15.45
N SER A 172 17.98 -7.62 14.28
CA SER A 172 18.52 -8.58 13.29
C SER A 172 19.57 -7.99 12.35
N LYS A 173 19.82 -6.67 12.40
CA LYS A 173 20.89 -6.01 11.63
C LYS A 173 22.08 -5.63 12.53
N ASP A 174 23.28 -6.02 12.09
CA ASP A 174 24.55 -5.48 12.58
C ASP A 174 24.58 -3.95 12.38
N SER A 175 24.32 -3.21 13.46
CA SER A 175 24.95 -1.96 13.87
C SER A 175 25.57 -1.06 12.79
N GLN A 176 24.80 -0.54 11.83
CA GLN A 176 25.18 0.67 11.04
C GLN A 176 23.98 1.57 10.73
N SER A 177 23.04 1.74 11.67
CA SER A 177 22.14 2.89 11.63
C SER A 177 22.69 3.97 12.59
N PRO A 178 23.13 5.14 12.11
CA PRO A 178 23.63 6.22 12.95
C PRO A 178 22.55 6.86 13.85
N PHE A 179 21.29 6.41 13.76
CA PHE A 179 20.15 6.88 14.54
C PHE A 179 19.74 5.92 15.67
N GLN A 180 20.65 5.08 16.15
CA GLN A 180 20.40 4.23 17.32
C GLN A 180 20.42 5.07 18.62
N ALA A 181 19.24 5.15 19.26
CA ALA A 181 19.02 5.16 20.72
C ALA A 181 18.03 6.22 21.26
N HIS A 182 17.70 7.29 20.54
CA HIS A 182 16.98 8.42 21.16
C HIS A 182 15.50 8.61 20.81
N HIS A 183 14.94 7.84 19.87
CA HIS A 183 13.51 7.92 19.53
C HIS A 183 12.88 6.53 19.41
N MET A 184 12.69 5.83 20.54
CA MET A 184 12.07 4.50 20.59
C MET A 184 10.63 4.47 20.04
N ASP A 185 9.94 5.61 20.05
CA ASP A 185 8.52 5.69 19.69
C ASP A 185 8.26 6.08 18.23
N ARG A 186 9.27 6.54 17.48
CA ARG A 186 9.15 6.93 16.07
C ARG A 186 9.96 5.99 15.17
N ALA A 187 9.50 5.84 13.93
CA ALA A 187 10.17 5.07 12.88
C ALA A 187 10.65 6.00 11.76
N THR A 188 11.69 5.61 11.04
CA THR A 188 12.02 6.28 9.78
C THR A 188 11.01 5.88 8.70
N LEU A 189 10.81 6.73 7.68
CA LEU A 189 9.90 6.42 6.57
C LEU A 189 10.38 5.16 5.82
N GLY A 190 11.69 4.95 5.74
CA GLY A 190 12.28 3.73 5.18
C GLY A 190 12.05 2.47 6.03
N GLU A 191 11.95 2.59 7.35
CA GLU A 191 11.53 1.48 8.22
C GLU A 191 10.07 1.13 7.99
N VAL A 192 9.20 2.14 7.85
CA VAL A 192 7.76 1.95 7.56
C VAL A 192 7.56 1.31 6.18
N ALA A 193 8.28 1.75 5.14
CA ALA A 193 8.20 1.14 3.81
C ALA A 193 8.59 -0.36 3.84
N ARG A 194 9.61 -0.72 4.62
CA ARG A 194 10.04 -2.12 4.80
C ARG A 194 9.04 -2.92 5.62
N TYR A 195 8.46 -2.34 6.67
CA TYR A 195 7.37 -2.96 7.41
C TYR A 195 6.23 -3.35 6.47
N TYR A 196 5.80 -2.45 5.60
CA TYR A 196 4.75 -2.74 4.62
C TYR A 196 5.14 -3.84 3.62
N GLN A 197 6.35 -3.83 3.11
CA GLN A 197 6.80 -4.91 2.24
C GLN A 197 6.82 -6.27 2.97
N SER A 198 7.36 -6.31 4.19
CA SER A 198 7.40 -7.52 5.02
C SER A 198 6.00 -7.99 5.42
N TYR A 199 5.05 -7.08 5.67
CA TYR A 199 3.67 -7.42 6.00
C TYR A 199 3.02 -8.30 4.93
N VAL A 200 3.17 -7.93 3.65
CA VAL A 200 2.61 -8.71 2.52
C VAL A 200 3.22 -10.11 2.43
N GLN A 201 4.47 -10.27 2.85
CA GLN A 201 5.17 -11.57 2.91
C GLN A 201 4.70 -12.39 4.11
N GLU A 202 4.80 -11.83 5.30
CA GLU A 202 4.47 -12.50 6.57
C GLU A 202 3.00 -12.88 6.66
N LYS A 203 2.10 -12.14 5.99
CA LYS A 203 0.67 -12.46 5.87
C LYS A 203 0.29 -13.26 4.62
N ASN A 204 1.26 -13.78 3.86
CA ASN A 204 1.04 -14.61 2.66
C ASN A 204 0.13 -13.95 1.60
N LEU A 205 0.22 -12.62 1.46
CA LEU A 205 -0.61 -11.84 0.54
C LEU A 205 0.03 -11.70 -0.84
N GLU A 206 1.33 -12.01 -1.01
CA GLU A 206 2.08 -11.82 -2.27
C GLU A 206 1.36 -12.36 -3.51
N LYS A 207 0.64 -13.49 -3.39
CA LYS A 207 -0.14 -14.12 -4.48
C LYS A 207 -1.24 -13.20 -5.09
N TYR A 208 -1.67 -12.19 -4.34
CA TYR A 208 -2.66 -11.20 -4.80
C TYR A 208 -2.00 -9.95 -5.41
N PHE A 209 -0.72 -9.70 -5.15
CA PHE A 209 -0.03 -8.47 -5.56
C PHE A 209 0.66 -8.63 -6.92
N LEU A 210 0.35 -7.70 -7.82
CA LEU A 210 1.03 -7.52 -9.11
C LEU A 210 1.79 -6.20 -9.05
N SER A 211 3.00 -6.27 -8.51
CA SER A 211 3.95 -5.15 -8.43
C SER A 211 4.46 -4.76 -9.82
N ASN A 212 4.99 -3.54 -9.96
CA ASN A 212 5.47 -2.98 -11.23
C ASN A 212 4.39 -2.91 -12.34
N THR A 213 3.13 -2.75 -11.94
CA THR A 213 1.95 -2.68 -12.81
C THR A 213 1.32 -1.30 -12.73
N LEU A 214 1.24 -0.61 -13.87
CA LEU A 214 0.59 0.69 -14.03
C LEU A 214 -0.75 0.52 -14.76
N VAL A 215 -1.84 0.82 -14.07
CA VAL A 215 -3.17 0.93 -14.69
C VAL A 215 -3.25 2.22 -15.48
N THR A 216 -3.73 2.15 -16.72
CA THR A 216 -3.87 3.29 -17.64
C THR A 216 -5.32 3.58 -18.02
N SER A 217 -6.22 2.60 -17.89
CA SER A 217 -7.64 2.77 -18.21
C SER A 217 -8.51 1.87 -17.35
N VAL A 218 -9.61 2.43 -16.86
CA VAL A 218 -10.72 1.69 -16.25
C VAL A 218 -11.98 2.09 -16.99
N GLN A 219 -12.62 1.14 -17.65
CA GLN A 219 -13.83 1.39 -18.43
C GLN A 219 -14.95 0.46 -17.99
N ARG A 220 -16.12 1.02 -17.69
CA ARG A 220 -17.32 0.20 -17.48
C ARG A 220 -17.75 -0.39 -18.82
N ILE A 221 -17.79 -1.71 -18.91
CA ILE A 221 -18.40 -2.45 -20.01
C ILE A 221 -19.87 -2.63 -19.64
N LYS A 222 -20.76 -1.96 -20.38
CA LYS A 222 -22.18 -2.35 -20.40
C LYS A 222 -22.27 -3.62 -21.23
N GLY A 223 -22.93 -4.66 -20.72
CA GLY A 223 -23.07 -5.95 -21.40
C GLY A 223 -23.39 -5.75 -22.88
N LYS A 224 -22.39 -5.99 -23.75
CA LYS A 224 -22.62 -5.96 -25.20
C LYS A 224 -23.51 -7.16 -25.52
N ARG A 225 -24.56 -6.94 -26.32
CA ARG A 225 -25.42 -8.00 -26.85
C ARG A 225 -24.54 -9.01 -27.59
N ILE A 226 -24.74 -10.30 -27.31
CA ILE A 226 -23.97 -11.40 -27.93
C ILE A 226 -24.61 -11.85 -29.25
N ILE A 227 -25.73 -11.24 -29.65
CA ILE A 227 -26.40 -11.54 -30.91
C ILE A 227 -26.04 -10.44 -31.91
N ASN A 228 -25.45 -10.84 -33.02
CA ASN A 228 -25.28 -9.95 -34.16
C ASN A 228 -26.68 -9.64 -34.72
N ASP A 229 -27.08 -8.37 -34.70
CA ASP A 229 -28.42 -7.93 -35.09
C ASP A 229 -28.71 -8.16 -36.60
N GLU A 230 -27.68 -8.32 -37.44
CA GLU A 230 -27.78 -8.59 -38.88
C GLU A 230 -27.80 -10.08 -39.22
N SER A 231 -27.01 -10.92 -38.53
CA SER A 231 -26.91 -12.35 -38.82
C SER A 231 -27.76 -13.24 -37.91
N GLY A 232 -28.21 -12.74 -36.74
CA GLY A 232 -28.85 -13.54 -35.71
C GLY A 232 -27.91 -14.55 -35.04
N GLU A 233 -26.62 -14.54 -35.41
CA GLU A 233 -25.62 -15.47 -34.91
C GLU A 233 -24.88 -14.93 -33.69
N ARG A 234 -24.26 -15.86 -32.96
CA ARG A 234 -23.55 -15.56 -31.71
C ARG A 234 -22.21 -14.89 -31.99
N GLU A 235 -21.96 -13.73 -31.39
CA GLU A 235 -20.69 -12.99 -31.51
C GLU A 235 -19.61 -13.52 -30.54
N THR A 236 -19.98 -14.28 -29.49
CA THR A 236 -19.02 -14.78 -28.48
C THR A 236 -19.24 -16.28 -28.18
N THR A 237 -18.20 -17.09 -28.38
CA THR A 237 -18.22 -18.56 -28.19
C THR A 237 -17.66 -19.03 -26.84
N CYS A 238 -17.15 -18.12 -26.00
CA CYS A 238 -16.52 -18.46 -24.72
C CYS A 238 -17.55 -18.63 -23.58
N LYS A 239 -17.60 -19.82 -22.97
CA LYS A 239 -18.52 -20.14 -21.85
C LYS A 239 -18.34 -19.23 -20.62
N LYS A 240 -17.12 -18.77 -20.31
CA LYS A 240 -16.85 -17.86 -19.18
C LYS A 240 -17.37 -16.44 -19.44
N CYS A 241 -17.23 -15.95 -20.67
CA CYS A 241 -17.78 -14.66 -21.08
C CYS A 241 -19.32 -14.68 -21.11
N PHE A 242 -19.92 -15.83 -21.46
CA PHE A 242 -21.36 -16.05 -21.40
C PHE A 242 -21.92 -15.98 -19.98
N GLY A 243 -21.23 -16.55 -18.98
CA GLY A 243 -21.65 -16.45 -17.57
C GLY A 243 -21.56 -15.03 -16.97
N LEU A 244 -21.03 -14.07 -17.72
CA LEU A 244 -20.97 -12.66 -17.35
C LEU A 244 -21.82 -11.77 -18.28
N GLU A 245 -22.71 -12.37 -19.07
CA GLU A 245 -23.63 -11.67 -19.96
C GLU A 245 -24.64 -10.83 -19.17
N GLY A 246 -24.90 -9.60 -19.62
CA GLY A 246 -25.81 -8.66 -18.95
C GLY A 246 -25.25 -8.04 -17.66
N GLU A 247 -24.11 -8.51 -17.17
CA GLU A 247 -23.48 -8.02 -15.95
C GLU A 247 -22.80 -6.67 -16.18
N ASN A 248 -22.81 -5.85 -15.13
CA ASN A 248 -22.05 -4.62 -15.10
C ASN A 248 -20.60 -4.93 -14.73
N LEU A 249 -19.71 -4.94 -15.72
CA LEU A 249 -18.28 -5.20 -15.51
C LEU A 249 -17.45 -3.94 -15.75
N PHE A 250 -16.22 -4.00 -15.26
CA PHE A 250 -15.15 -3.07 -15.57
C PHE A 250 -14.03 -3.80 -16.31
N GLU A 251 -13.52 -3.17 -17.35
CA GLU A 251 -12.27 -3.48 -18.01
C GLU A 251 -11.17 -2.62 -17.42
N VAL A 252 -10.12 -3.26 -16.89
CA VAL A 252 -8.94 -2.60 -16.34
C VAL A 252 -7.76 -2.92 -17.25
N LYS A 253 -7.20 -1.90 -17.89
CA LYS A 253 -6.07 -1.99 -18.82
C LYS A 253 -4.86 -1.25 -18.30
N GLY A 254 -3.69 -1.73 -18.67
CA GLY A 254 -2.45 -1.09 -18.27
C GLY A 254 -1.23 -1.75 -18.85
N VAL A 255 -0.09 -1.44 -18.24
CA VAL A 255 1.20 -2.01 -18.57
C VAL A 255 1.87 -2.56 -17.31
N TYR A 256 2.66 -3.62 -17.45
CA TYR A 256 3.50 -4.13 -16.39
C TYR A 256 4.94 -4.32 -16.89
N LYS A 257 5.89 -4.16 -15.98
CA LYS A 257 7.32 -4.35 -16.27
C LYS A 257 7.78 -5.71 -15.76
N THR A 258 8.33 -6.53 -16.65
CA THR A 258 8.93 -7.81 -16.27
C THR A 258 10.33 -7.57 -15.71
N VAL A 259 10.55 -7.90 -14.43
CA VAL A 259 11.82 -7.62 -13.72
C VAL A 259 13.03 -8.27 -14.41
N SER A 260 12.88 -9.47 -14.97
CA SER A 260 14.00 -10.22 -15.57
C SER A 260 14.57 -9.63 -16.86
N CYS A 261 13.76 -8.94 -17.67
CA CYS A 261 14.19 -8.38 -18.96
C CYS A 261 13.95 -6.88 -19.10
N GLY A 262 13.29 -6.24 -18.14
CA GLY A 262 12.86 -4.84 -18.21
C GLY A 262 11.76 -4.57 -19.25
N CYS A 263 11.25 -5.60 -19.92
CA CYS A 263 10.26 -5.48 -20.98
C CYS A 263 8.94 -4.94 -20.44
N CYS A 264 8.30 -4.05 -21.20
CA CYS A 264 6.99 -3.49 -20.89
C CYS A 264 5.92 -4.25 -21.67
N ASN A 265 4.96 -4.84 -20.98
CA ASN A 265 3.89 -5.63 -21.58
C ASN A 265 2.53 -5.03 -21.22
N SER A 266 1.57 -5.05 -22.15
CA SER A 266 0.20 -4.62 -21.88
C SER A 266 -0.62 -5.72 -21.24
N PHE A 267 -1.57 -5.35 -20.39
CA PHE A 267 -2.56 -6.28 -19.83
C PHE A 267 -3.98 -5.72 -19.95
N SER A 268 -4.97 -6.63 -19.89
CA SER A 268 -6.39 -6.30 -19.81
C SER A 268 -7.11 -7.31 -18.91
N MET A 269 -7.74 -6.84 -17.84
CA MET A 269 -8.45 -7.65 -16.86
C MET A 269 -9.92 -7.24 -16.78
N LEU A 270 -10.78 -8.19 -16.40
CA LEU A 270 -12.20 -7.95 -16.15
C LEU A 270 -12.50 -8.11 -14.67
N THR A 271 -13.38 -7.26 -14.14
CA THR A 271 -13.82 -7.34 -12.74
C THR A 271 -15.24 -6.82 -12.57
N ARG A 272 -15.93 -7.27 -11.52
CA ARG A 272 -17.19 -6.66 -11.07
C ARG A 272 -16.93 -5.41 -10.24
N ASN A 273 -15.88 -5.43 -9.43
CA ASN A 273 -15.55 -4.35 -8.50
C ASN A 273 -14.16 -3.79 -8.78
N VAL A 274 -14.07 -2.47 -8.89
CA VAL A 274 -12.79 -1.75 -8.94
C VAL A 274 -12.68 -0.90 -7.69
N VAL A 275 -11.60 -1.06 -6.95
CA VAL A 275 -11.24 -0.21 -5.82
C VAL A 275 -10.07 0.66 -6.22
N VAL A 276 -10.22 1.98 -6.12
CA VAL A 276 -9.16 2.94 -6.46
C VAL A 276 -8.47 3.39 -5.16
N ALA A 277 -7.27 2.88 -4.93
CA ALA A 277 -6.43 3.11 -3.76
C ALA A 277 -5.05 3.70 -4.16
N THR A 278 -5.03 4.60 -5.15
CA THR A 278 -3.80 5.16 -5.74
C THR A 278 -3.07 6.18 -4.88
N GLY A 279 -3.63 6.55 -3.71
CA GLY A 279 -3.09 7.59 -2.84
C GLY A 279 -3.11 8.98 -3.49
N MET A 280 -2.41 9.93 -2.86
CA MET A 280 -2.41 11.36 -3.25
C MET A 280 -1.07 11.84 -3.83
N LEU A 281 0.02 11.07 -3.70
CA LEU A 281 1.39 11.53 -3.96
C LEU A 281 1.87 11.30 -5.41
N GLY A 282 0.98 10.86 -6.32
CA GLY A 282 1.36 10.46 -7.67
C GLY A 282 1.63 11.61 -8.66
N ARG A 283 1.07 12.81 -8.43
CA ARG A 283 1.25 13.96 -9.33
C ARG A 283 1.39 15.25 -8.51
N ALA A 284 2.52 15.92 -8.67
CA ALA A 284 2.75 17.22 -8.04
C ALA A 284 1.74 18.26 -8.56
N ASN A 285 1.21 19.07 -7.65
CA ASN A 285 0.40 20.23 -8.01
C ASN A 285 1.28 21.25 -8.74
N LYS A 286 0.71 21.90 -9.76
CA LYS A 286 1.36 22.98 -10.50
C LYS A 286 0.66 24.31 -10.19
N LEU A 287 1.45 25.37 -10.06
CA LEU A 287 1.01 26.76 -9.87
C LEU A 287 0.57 27.41 -11.18
N HIS A 288 0.96 26.85 -12.33
CA HIS A 288 0.69 27.36 -13.67
C HIS A 288 1.22 28.79 -13.89
N VAL A 289 2.43 29.07 -13.41
CA VAL A 289 3.09 30.37 -13.52
C VAL A 289 4.30 30.34 -14.47
N ALA A 290 4.67 31.50 -15.01
CA ALA A 290 5.83 31.62 -15.88
C ALA A 290 7.12 31.15 -15.17
N GLY A 291 7.88 30.29 -15.83
CA GLY A 291 9.15 29.75 -15.31
C GLY A 291 9.01 28.49 -14.45
N GLU A 292 7.81 28.00 -14.17
CA GLU A 292 7.60 26.78 -13.37
C GLU A 292 8.15 25.50 -14.03
N ASP A 293 8.23 25.46 -15.37
CA ASP A 293 8.78 24.32 -16.11
C ASP A 293 10.29 24.43 -16.38
N LEU A 294 11.00 25.39 -15.77
CA LEU A 294 12.47 25.51 -15.90
C LEU A 294 13.16 24.31 -15.22
N GLY A 295 14.26 23.82 -15.81
CA GLY A 295 14.90 22.57 -15.37
C GLY A 295 15.45 22.54 -13.93
N PHE A 296 15.70 23.71 -13.34
CA PHE A 296 16.11 23.87 -11.94
C PHE A 296 14.93 23.92 -10.96
N VAL A 297 13.69 24.04 -11.44
CA VAL A 297 12.49 23.93 -10.61
C VAL A 297 12.19 22.45 -10.41
N LYS A 298 12.33 22.01 -9.16
CA LYS A 298 12.08 20.63 -8.74
C LYS A 298 10.89 20.57 -7.82
N THR A 299 10.09 19.52 -7.93
CA THR A 299 8.88 19.32 -7.11
C THR A 299 9.10 18.28 -6.01
N LYS A 300 10.17 17.48 -6.08
CA LYS A 300 10.48 16.43 -5.11
C LYS A 300 11.64 16.85 -4.22
N VAL A 301 11.52 16.57 -2.93
CA VAL A 301 12.60 16.81 -1.95
C VAL A 301 13.84 15.96 -2.29
N GLN A 302 13.64 14.75 -2.84
CA GLN A 302 14.71 13.87 -3.31
C GLN A 302 15.63 14.51 -4.36
N ASP A 303 15.09 15.37 -5.23
CA ASP A 303 15.89 16.07 -6.24
C ASP A 303 16.83 17.10 -5.58
N LEU A 304 16.35 17.76 -4.52
CA LEU A 304 17.15 18.70 -3.71
C LEU A 304 18.28 17.96 -2.99
N GLU A 305 17.96 16.83 -2.36
CA GLU A 305 18.95 16.02 -1.64
C GLU A 305 20.00 15.42 -2.57
N SER A 306 19.59 14.92 -3.73
CA SER A 306 20.51 14.38 -4.75
C SER A 306 21.47 15.47 -5.24
N ALA A 307 20.97 16.70 -5.42
CA ALA A 307 21.81 17.84 -5.79
C ALA A 307 22.79 18.23 -4.67
N ILE A 308 22.40 18.13 -3.39
CA ILE A 308 23.30 18.36 -2.26
C ILE A 308 24.38 17.27 -2.19
N GLN A 309 24.00 16.00 -2.24
CA GLN A 309 24.92 14.87 -2.19
C GLN A 309 25.87 14.82 -3.39
N GLY A 310 25.38 15.19 -4.57
CA GLY A 310 26.17 15.31 -5.80
C GLY A 310 27.11 16.51 -5.83
N GLY A 311 27.00 17.42 -4.87
CA GLY A 311 27.81 18.64 -4.81
C GLY A 311 27.36 19.76 -5.76
N ASP A 312 26.24 19.58 -6.46
CA ASP A 312 25.60 20.62 -7.29
C ASP A 312 25.09 21.78 -6.41
N LEU A 313 24.69 21.46 -5.18
CA LEU A 313 24.32 22.41 -4.13
C LEU A 313 25.24 22.25 -2.92
N GLY A 314 25.96 23.31 -2.55
CA GLY A 314 26.81 23.36 -1.36
C GLY A 314 26.83 24.75 -0.72
N CYS A 315 27.71 24.98 0.25
CA CYS A 315 27.81 26.24 0.98
C CYS A 315 28.12 27.47 0.10
N ALA A 316 28.63 27.25 -1.12
CA ALA A 316 28.91 28.29 -2.11
C ALA A 316 27.82 28.42 -3.19
N SER A 317 26.82 27.53 -3.20
CA SER A 317 25.74 27.52 -4.20
C SER A 317 24.66 28.55 -3.87
N SER A 318 23.94 28.98 -4.91
CA SER A 318 22.85 29.95 -4.87
C SER A 318 21.79 29.67 -3.80
N ARG A 319 21.07 30.72 -3.38
CA ARG A 319 19.92 30.63 -2.47
C ARG A 319 18.89 29.61 -2.97
N VAL A 320 18.52 28.64 -2.14
CA VAL A 320 17.40 27.71 -2.38
C VAL A 320 16.09 28.42 -2.04
N LEU A 321 15.10 28.37 -2.94
CA LEU A 321 13.74 28.85 -2.70
C LEU A 321 12.80 27.65 -2.55
N VAL A 322 12.19 27.51 -1.38
CA VAL A 322 11.13 26.52 -1.13
C VAL A 322 9.78 27.22 -1.28
N VAL A 323 8.92 26.74 -2.17
CA VAL A 323 7.58 27.28 -2.40
C VAL A 323 6.54 26.37 -1.78
N GLY A 324 5.92 26.83 -0.69
CA GLY A 324 4.88 26.10 0.03
C GLY A 324 5.07 26.16 1.54
N ALA A 325 4.06 25.69 2.28
CA ALA A 325 4.05 25.66 3.74
C ALA A 325 3.54 24.31 4.31
N GLY A 326 3.53 23.27 3.47
CA GLY A 326 3.14 21.90 3.86
C GLY A 326 4.32 21.09 4.41
N LEU A 327 4.07 19.80 4.68
CA LEU A 327 5.07 18.88 5.23
C LEU A 327 6.33 18.78 4.34
N SER A 328 6.14 18.64 3.02
CA SER A 328 7.28 18.57 2.08
C SER A 328 8.14 19.85 2.08
N ALA A 329 7.58 21.01 2.41
CA ALA A 329 8.35 22.25 2.53
C ALA A 329 9.19 22.26 3.81
N ALA A 330 8.65 21.73 4.92
CA ALA A 330 9.39 21.56 6.16
C ALA A 330 10.53 20.53 6.03
N ASP A 331 10.27 19.42 5.31
CA ASP A 331 11.29 18.41 5.01
C ASP A 331 12.40 18.99 4.13
N ALA A 332 12.05 19.75 3.08
CA ALA A 332 13.03 20.44 2.23
C ALA A 332 13.90 21.43 3.01
N PHE A 333 13.33 22.15 3.97
CA PHE A 333 14.09 23.03 4.85
C PHE A 333 15.06 22.25 5.74
N SER A 334 14.61 21.13 6.29
CA SER A 334 15.44 20.26 7.14
C SER A 334 16.59 19.64 6.34
N ALA A 335 16.35 19.22 5.10
CA ALA A 335 17.35 18.68 4.19
C ALA A 335 18.38 19.73 3.74
N ALA A 336 17.97 20.98 3.53
CA ALA A 336 18.88 22.07 3.17
C ALA A 336 19.66 22.65 4.37
N GLY A 337 19.12 22.48 5.59
CA GLY A 337 19.64 23.07 6.83
C GLY A 337 20.65 22.21 7.59
N THR A 338 20.90 20.97 7.18
CA THR A 338 21.92 20.10 7.79
C THR A 338 23.29 20.34 7.12
N PRO A 339 24.23 21.08 7.76
CA PRO A 339 25.61 21.00 7.34
C PRO A 339 26.08 19.56 7.59
N THR A 340 26.40 18.83 6.52
CA THR A 340 27.15 17.58 6.61
C THR A 340 28.50 17.92 7.26
N PHE A 341 28.63 17.75 8.57
CA PHE A 341 29.93 17.82 9.24
C PHE A 341 30.75 16.63 8.74
N PRO A 342 31.85 16.83 8.00
CA PRO A 342 32.79 15.75 7.80
C PRO A 342 33.45 15.49 9.15
N SER A 343 33.33 14.25 9.65
CA SER A 343 34.10 13.78 10.78
C SER A 343 35.59 13.86 10.42
N SER A 344 36.24 14.96 10.77
CA SER A 344 37.69 15.05 10.70
C SER A 344 38.25 14.14 11.79
N THR A 345 38.70 12.95 11.41
CA THR A 345 39.64 12.18 12.21
C THR A 345 40.91 12.99 12.34
N SER A 346 41.06 13.73 13.44
CA SER A 346 42.33 14.33 13.82
C SER A 346 43.28 13.19 14.20
N SER A 347 44.23 12.90 13.31
CA SER A 347 45.40 12.08 13.64
C SER A 347 46.17 12.77 14.78
N GLY A 348 46.03 12.24 15.99
CA GLY A 348 46.76 12.70 17.17
C GLY A 348 48.26 12.45 17.01
N GLY A 349 48.99 13.49 16.58
CA GLY A 349 50.43 13.55 16.70
C GLY A 349 50.83 13.63 18.17
N ARG A 350 51.63 12.68 18.64
CA ARG A 350 52.27 12.73 19.96
C ARG A 350 53.18 13.96 20.07
N PRO A 351 53.15 14.71 21.17
CA PRO A 351 54.19 15.71 21.41
C PRO A 351 55.46 15.02 21.90
N ALA A 352 56.58 15.33 21.24
CA ALA A 352 57.91 15.00 21.71
C ALA A 352 58.25 15.88 22.93
N THR A 353 58.53 15.24 24.07
CA THR A 353 59.12 15.90 25.24
C THR A 353 60.61 16.12 24.99
N SER A 354 61.03 17.39 24.93
CA SER A 354 62.43 17.79 25.00
C SER A 354 62.68 18.59 26.28
N ARG A 355 63.75 18.17 26.97
CA ARG A 355 64.39 18.71 28.18
C ARG A 355 63.86 18.24 29.52
#